data_AF-A0A2V7I8D9-F1
#
_entry.id   AF-A0A2V7I8D9-F1
#
_cell.length_a   1.000
_cell.length_b   1.000
_cell.length_c   1.000
_cell.angle_alpha   90.00
_cell.angle_beta   90.00
_cell.angle_gamma   90.00
#
_symmetry.space_group_name_H-M   'P 1'
#
loop_
_entity.id
_entity.type
_entity.pdbx_description
1 polymer ?
#
loop_
_entity_poly.entity_id
_entity_poly.type
_entity_poly.pdbx_seq_one_letter_code
_entity_poly.pdbx_strand_id
1 'polypeptide(L)' 'MRSIDVHAHLTPQCFWQATERGDWHTIMREKDARGREQAIVGGKRQVLPPRARWNPEERLADMDSLGVDVQV' A
#
# COMPACT_ATOMS: atom_id res chain seq x y z
N MET A 1 25.90 -9.43 -8.81
CA MET A 1 25.78 -8.50 -7.65
C MET A 1 24.31 -8.47 -7.30
N ARG A 2 23.94 -8.54 -6.01
CA ARG A 2 22.52 -8.49 -5.62
C ARG A 2 21.98 -7.06 -5.71
N SER A 3 20.80 -6.89 -6.31
CA SER A 3 20.04 -5.64 -6.35
C SER A 3 19.16 -5.54 -5.11
N ILE A 4 19.32 -4.47 -4.32
CA ILE A 4 18.59 -4.25 -3.08
C ILE A 4 17.89 -2.90 -3.16
N ASP A 5 16.56 -2.90 -3.07
CA ASP A 5 15.74 -1.70 -2.92
C ASP A 5 15.45 -1.46 -1.42
N VAL A 6 15.96 -0.36 -0.88
CA VAL A 6 15.79 -0.02 0.54
C VAL A 6 14.71 1.03 0.78
N HIS A 7 14.00 1.45 -0.27
CA HIS A 7 12.99 2.50 -0.18
C HIS A 7 11.72 2.09 -0.92
N ALA A 8 11.03 1.11 -0.36
CA ALA A 8 9.69 0.74 -0.77
C ALA A 8 8.66 1.01 0.33
N HIS A 9 7.40 1.09 -0.08
CA HIS A 9 6.28 1.27 0.83
C HIS A 9 5.17 0.30 0.47
N LEU A 10 4.58 -0.31 1.49
CA LEU A 10 3.40 -1.16 1.39
C LEU A 10 2.34 -0.64 2.36
N THR A 11 1.06 -0.73 1.99
CA THR A 11 -0.03 -0.64 2.97
C THR A 11 -0.45 -2.05 3.40
N PRO A 12 -0.27 -2.45 4.67
CA PRO A 12 -0.52 -3.82 5.12
C PRO A 12 -1.95 -4.30 4.85
N GLN A 13 -2.15 -5.59 4.57
CA GLN A 13 -3.48 -6.15 4.26
C GLN A 13 -4.46 -5.96 5.43
N CYS A 14 -3.97 -6.00 6.68
CA CYS A 14 -4.79 -5.72 7.85
C CYS A 14 -5.35 -4.29 7.89
N PHE A 15 -4.60 -3.29 7.41
CA PHE A 15 -5.12 -1.92 7.24
C PHE A 15 -6.31 -1.90 6.29
N TRP A 16 -6.17 -2.56 5.12
CA TRP A 16 -7.24 -2.59 4.12
C TRP A 16 -8.50 -3.23 4.68
N GLN A 17 -8.36 -4.38 5.35
CA GLN A 17 -9.47 -5.12 5.96
C GLN A 17 -10.11 -4.36 7.13
N ALA A 18 -9.32 -3.71 7.98
CA ALA A 18 -9.83 -2.93 9.10
C ALA A 18 -10.61 -1.72 8.60
N THR A 19 -10.05 -0.98 7.63
CA THR A 19 -10.68 0.22 7.06
C THR A 19 -11.91 -0.06 6.17
N GLU A 20 -12.10 -1.29 5.69
CA GLU A 20 -13.38 -1.72 5.08
C GLU A 20 -14.52 -1.79 6.11
N ARG A 21 -14.20 -2.00 7.39
CA ARG A 21 -15.18 -2.20 8.47
C ARG A 21 -15.44 -0.93 9.28
N GLY A 22 -14.71 0.15 9.01
CA GLY A 22 -14.76 1.42 9.75
C GLY A 22 -13.35 1.90 10.11
N ASP A 23 -13.27 2.81 11.08
CA ASP A 23 -11.99 3.43 11.45
C ASP A 23 -11.02 2.41 12.06
N TRP A 24 -9.74 2.51 11.69
CA TRP A 24 -8.65 1.75 12.30
C TRP A 24 -7.70 2.71 13.02
N HIS A 25 -7.76 2.74 14.36
CA HIS A 25 -6.94 3.65 15.19
C HIS A 25 -6.96 5.11 14.70
N THR A 26 -8.15 5.69 14.48
CA THR A 26 -8.36 7.06 13.95
C THR A 26 -7.92 7.28 12.49
N ILE A 27 -7.57 6.20 11.78
CA ILE A 27 -7.28 6.24 10.35
C ILE A 27 -8.48 5.68 9.59
N MET A 28 -8.92 6.43 8.58
CA MET A 28 -10.02 6.04 7.70
C MET A 28 -9.52 5.81 6.29
N ARG A 29 -10.33 5.14 5.48
CA ARG A 29 -10.13 5.03 4.04
C ARG A 29 -11.40 5.41 3.29
N GLU A 30 -11.24 6.21 2.24
CA GLU A 30 -12.32 6.58 1.32
C GLU A 30 -11.87 6.45 -0.13
N LYS A 31 -12.83 6.45 -1.06
CA LYS A 31 -12.57 6.66 -2.48
C LYS A 31 -12.86 8.11 -2.84
N ASP A 32 -11.98 8.73 -3.62
CA ASP A 32 -12.24 10.06 -4.15
C ASP A 32 -13.23 10.04 -5.32
N ALA A 33 -13.57 11.22 -5.85
CA ALA A 33 -14.49 11.37 -6.98
C ALA A 33 -14.03 10.65 -8.26
N ARG A 34 -12.77 10.24 -8.34
CA ARG A 34 -12.19 9.47 -9.45
C ARG A 34 -12.01 7.98 -9.10
N GLY A 35 -12.53 7.55 -7.95
CA GLY A 35 -12.46 6.17 -7.46
C GLY A 35 -11.11 5.76 -6.86
N ARG A 36 -10.17 6.70 -6.67
CA ARG A 36 -8.85 6.41 -6.08
C ARG A 36 -8.97 6.26 -4.58
N GLU A 37 -8.29 5.27 -4.04
CA GLU A 37 -8.20 5.04 -2.60
C GLU A 37 -7.40 6.14 -1.91
N GLN A 38 -7.92 6.66 -0.80
CA GLN A 38 -7.26 7.66 0.03
C GLN A 38 -7.34 7.26 1.50
N ALA A 39 -6.20 7.31 2.20
CA ALA A 39 -6.16 7.26 3.66
C ALA A 39 -6.38 8.67 4.23
N ILE A 40 -7.17 8.77 5.29
CA ILE A 40 -7.32 10.00 6.09
C ILE A 40 -6.60 9.78 7.41
N VAL A 41 -5.45 10.45 7.60
CA VAL A 41 -4.60 10.36 8.79
C VAL A 41 -4.48 11.74 9.40
N GLY A 42 -4.97 11.93 10.62
CA GLY A 42 -4.92 13.25 11.28
C GLY A 42 -5.58 14.37 10.47
N GLY A 43 -6.70 14.05 9.80
CA GLY A 43 -7.43 14.98 8.92
C GLY A 43 -6.77 15.24 7.56
N LYS A 44 -5.58 14.68 7.29
CA LYS A 44 -4.89 14.81 6.00
C LYS A 44 -5.22 13.62 5.10
N ARG A 45 -5.51 13.91 3.84
CA ARG A 45 -5.75 12.91 2.79
C ARG A 45 -4.44 12.52 2.12
N GLN A 46 -4.18 11.22 2.03
CA GLN A 46 -3.05 10.65 1.29
C GLN A 46 -3.56 9.64 0.28
N VAL A 47 -3.13 9.78 -0.98
CA VAL A 47 -3.51 8.84 -2.05
C VAL A 47 -2.77 7.52 -1.82
N LEU A 48 -3.53 6.42 -1.83
CA LEU A 48 -2.99 5.07 -1.82
C LEU A 48 -2.88 4.58 -3.27
N PRO A 49 -1.66 4.45 -3.84
CA PRO A 49 -1.51 3.99 -5.21
C PRO A 49 -1.97 2.52 -5.33
N PRO A 50 -2.38 2.05 -6.51
CA PRO A 50 -2.86 0.68 -6.70
C PRO A 50 -1.91 -0.39 -6.15
N ARG A 51 -0.60 -0.18 -6.33
CA ARG A 51 0.47 -1.07 -5.86
C ARG A 51 0.57 -1.20 -4.34
N ALA A 52 0.01 -0.24 -3.59
CA ALA A 52 0.04 -0.27 -2.13
C ALA A 52 -0.87 -1.35 -1.53
N ARG A 53 -1.83 -1.88 -2.31
CA ARG A 53 -2.73 -2.97 -1.88
C ARG A 53 -2.16 -4.37 -2.10
N TRP A 54 -1.07 -4.48 -2.86
CA TRP A 54 -0.56 -5.78 -3.29
C TRP A 54 -0.28 -6.72 -2.11
N ASN A 55 -0.59 -7.99 -2.30
CA ASN A 55 -0.14 -9.04 -1.41
C ASN A 55 1.36 -9.34 -1.64
N PRO A 56 2.01 -10.12 -0.76
CA PRO A 56 3.41 -10.50 -0.94
C PRO A 56 3.69 -11.16 -2.29
N GLU A 57 2.77 -11.94 -2.84
CA GLU A 57 2.95 -12.63 -4.12
C GLU A 57 2.96 -11.66 -5.32
N GLU A 58 2.03 -10.71 -5.37
CA GLU A 58 1.99 -9.64 -6.37
C GLU A 58 3.22 -8.74 -6.26
N ARG A 59 3.70 -8.50 -5.03
CA ARG A 59 4.90 -7.73 -4.74
C ARG A 59 6.16 -8.44 -5.24
N LEU A 60 6.28 -9.74 -5.00
CA LEU A 60 7.38 -10.57 -5.50
C LEU A 60 7.38 -10.63 -7.03
N ALA A 61 6.21 -10.77 -7.66
CA ALA A 61 6.11 -10.76 -9.13
C ALA A 61 6.59 -9.42 -9.76
N ASP A 62 6.31 -8.29 -9.11
CA ASP A 62 6.85 -6.98 -9.54
C ASP A 62 8.36 -6.90 -9.32
N MET A 63 8.86 -7.38 -8.18
CA MET A 63 10.31 -7.47 -7.91
C MET A 63 11.04 -8.30 -8.97
N ASP A 64 10.50 -9.46 -9.34
CA ASP A 64 11.01 -10.32 -10.41
C ASP A 64 11.03 -9.58 -11.76
N SER A 65 9.96 -8.84 -12.08
CA SER A 65 9.87 -8.07 -13.32
C SER A 65 10.88 -6.91 -13.40
N LEU A 66 11.34 -6.40 -12.25
CA LEU A 66 12.27 -5.29 -12.12
C LEU A 66 13.71 -5.75 -11.89
N GLY A 67 13.95 -7.04 -11.65
CA GLY A 67 15.28 -7.56 -11.28
C GLY A 67 15.73 -7.10 -9.89
N VAL A 68 14.80 -6.96 -8.94
CA VAL A 68 15.10 -6.61 -7.54
C VAL A 68 15.16 -7.90 -6.71
N ASP A 69 16.32 -8.20 -6.13
CA ASP A 69 16.51 -9.45 -5.36
C ASP A 69 15.96 -9.33 -3.94
N VAL A 70 16.04 -8.13 -3.34
CA VAL A 70 15.57 -7.85 -1.97
C VAL A 70 14.94 -6.46 -1.94
N GLN A 71 13.81 -6.33 -1.26
CA GLN A 71 13.16 -5.06 -0.99
C GLN A 71 12.91 -4.92 0.53
N VAL A 72 13.14 -3.73 1.07
CA VAL A 72 12.86 -3.37 2.48
C VAL A 72 11.65 -2.47 2.54
#